data_AF-A0A963RS86-F1
#
_entry.id   AF-A0A963RS86-F1
#
_cell.length_a   1.000
_cell.length_b   1.000
_cell.length_c   1.000
_cell.angle_alpha   90.00
_cell.angle_beta   90.00
_cell.angle_gamma   90.00
#
_symmetry.space_group_name_H-M   'P 1'
#
loop_
_entity.id
_entity.type
_entity.pdbx_description
1 polymer ?
#
loop_
_entity_poly.entity_id
_entity_poly.type
_entity_poly.pdbx_seq_one_letter_code
_entity_poly.pdbx_strand_id
1 'polypeptide(L)'
;ERVSPMSVVLGMNNAAAAHISIQLGLGNSSLTYSVACASAASAIGEAFRQIRDGRAEVMVAGGSDATLAYAVVRAWEALKVLAPGDEASAPGACRPFHPDRAGLVLG
;
A
#
# COMPACT_ATOMS: atom_id res chain seq x y z
N GLU A 1 21.98 -19.27 8.59
CA GLU A 1 20.53 -19.53 8.75
C GLU A 1 19.92 -20.00 7.45
N ARG A 2 18.82 -20.76 7.52
CA ARG A 2 18.03 -21.19 6.35
C ARG A 2 16.85 -20.24 6.18
N VAL A 3 16.64 -19.74 4.98
CA VAL A 3 15.49 -18.88 4.66
C VAL A 3 14.23 -19.75 4.57
N SER A 4 13.10 -19.24 5.07
CA SER A 4 11.81 -19.94 5.02
C SER A 4 11.37 -20.16 3.56
N PRO A 5 10.83 -21.34 3.18
CA PRO A 5 10.25 -21.57 1.86
C PRO A 5 9.11 -20.60 1.52
N MET A 6 8.44 -20.04 2.53
CA MET A 6 7.32 -19.10 2.35
C MET A 6 7.77 -17.67 2.02
N SER A 7 9.08 -17.38 2.07
CA SER A 7 9.59 -16.00 1.93
C SER A 7 9.22 -15.38 0.59
N VAL A 8 9.22 -16.17 -0.49
CA VAL A 8 8.79 -15.69 -1.81
C VAL A 8 7.29 -15.37 -1.78
N VAL A 9 6.46 -16.31 -1.32
CA VAL A 9 5.00 -16.16 -1.33
C VAL A 9 4.55 -14.97 -0.48
N LEU A 10 5.18 -14.76 0.68
CA LEU A 10 4.85 -13.65 1.58
C LEU A 10 5.41 -12.30 1.10
N GLY A 11 6.50 -12.32 0.33
CA GLY A 11 7.17 -11.10 -0.16
C GLY A 11 6.67 -10.60 -1.51
N MET A 12 5.85 -11.37 -2.23
CA MET A 12 5.28 -10.93 -3.51
C MET A 12 4.27 -9.78 -3.30
N ASN A 13 4.25 -8.81 -4.21
CA ASN A 13 3.33 -7.66 -4.14
C ASN A 13 1.85 -8.09 -4.12
N ASN A 14 1.51 -9.23 -4.70
CA ASN A 14 0.14 -9.77 -4.71
C ASN A 14 -0.20 -10.65 -3.49
N ALA A 15 0.71 -10.83 -2.53
CA ALA A 15 0.52 -11.71 -1.39
C ALA A 15 -0.73 -11.34 -0.58
N ALA A 16 -0.97 -10.05 -0.35
CA ALA A 16 -2.15 -9.58 0.36
C ALA A 16 -3.45 -9.94 -0.38
N ALA A 17 -3.52 -9.67 -1.69
CA ALA A 17 -4.69 -9.99 -2.51
C ALA A 17 -4.94 -11.51 -2.59
N ALA A 18 -3.87 -12.30 -2.75
CA ALA A 18 -3.94 -13.75 -2.77
C ALA A 18 -4.42 -14.32 -1.43
N HIS A 19 -3.89 -13.81 -0.31
CA HIS A 19 -4.28 -14.25 1.02
C HIS A 19 -5.76 -13.96 1.31
N ILE A 20 -6.23 -12.76 0.99
CA ILE A 20 -7.65 -12.39 1.11
C ILE A 20 -8.52 -13.28 0.22
N SER A 21 -8.09 -13.55 -1.02
CA SER A 21 -8.83 -14.41 -1.95
C SER A 21 -8.98 -15.83 -1.39
N ILE A 22 -7.93 -16.39 -0.79
CA ILE A 22 -7.96 -17.71 -0.13
C ILE A 22 -8.91 -17.69 1.08
N GLN A 23 -8.76 -16.69 1.96
CA GLN A 23 -9.57 -16.59 3.19
C GLN A 23 -11.07 -16.46 2.90
N LEU A 24 -11.43 -15.76 1.81
CA LEU A 24 -12.81 -15.50 1.42
C LEU A 24 -13.35 -16.48 0.36
N GLY A 25 -12.55 -17.44 -0.10
CA GLY A 25 -12.96 -18.40 -1.15
C GLY A 25 -13.26 -17.76 -2.51
N LEU A 26 -12.56 -16.67 -2.86
CA LEU A 26 -12.79 -15.94 -4.11
C LEU A 26 -12.01 -16.58 -5.27
N GLY A 27 -12.70 -16.88 -6.38
CA GLY A 27 -12.12 -17.60 -7.53
C GLY A 27 -12.17 -16.91 -8.88
N ASN A 28 -12.79 -15.73 -9.01
CA ASN A 28 -12.96 -15.06 -10.31
C ASN A 28 -11.65 -14.38 -10.77
N SER A 29 -11.30 -13.26 -10.15
CA SER A 29 -10.13 -12.46 -10.52
C SER A 29 -9.37 -12.01 -9.28
N SER A 30 -8.07 -12.26 -9.23
CA SER A 30 -7.16 -11.79 -8.17
C SER A 30 -6.01 -11.03 -8.82
N LEU A 31 -6.10 -9.70 -8.79
CA LEU A 31 -5.19 -8.79 -9.49
C LEU A 31 -4.58 -7.80 -8.51
N THR A 32 -3.33 -7.43 -8.76
CA THR A 32 -2.60 -6.44 -7.97
C THR A 32 -2.04 -5.37 -8.91
N TYR A 33 -2.35 -4.12 -8.60
CA TYR A 33 -1.86 -2.96 -9.34
C TYR A 33 -0.80 -2.26 -8.50
N SER A 34 0.37 -2.00 -9.09
CA SER A 34 1.46 -1.26 -8.45
C SER A 34 1.74 0.01 -9.25
N VAL A 35 1.23 1.13 -8.74
CA VAL A 35 1.31 2.46 -9.34
C VAL A 35 1.67 3.49 -8.25
N ALA A 36 2.71 3.18 -7.46
CA ALA A 36 3.15 3.99 -6.32
C ALA A 36 1.95 4.41 -5.41
N CYS A 37 1.86 5.69 -5.02
CA CYS A 37 0.79 6.22 -4.17
C CYS A 37 -0.62 6.09 -4.78
N ALA A 38 -0.75 5.86 -6.09
CA ALA A 38 -2.03 5.72 -6.77
C ALA A 38 -2.53 4.26 -6.84
N SER A 39 -1.76 3.29 -6.34
CA SER A 39 -2.03 1.84 -6.49
C SER A 39 -3.46 1.43 -6.07
N ALA A 40 -3.89 1.84 -4.88
CA ALA A 40 -5.23 1.50 -4.38
C ALA A 40 -6.34 2.16 -5.21
N ALA A 41 -6.15 3.41 -5.65
CA ALA A 41 -7.10 4.10 -6.52
C ALA A 41 -7.21 3.41 -7.89
N SER A 42 -6.08 2.99 -8.47
CA SER A 42 -6.07 2.18 -9.69
C SER A 42 -6.82 0.86 -9.50
N ALA A 43 -6.58 0.14 -8.41
CA ALA A 43 -7.27 -1.12 -8.10
C ALA A 43 -8.79 -0.94 -7.96
N ILE A 44 -9.23 0.11 -7.27
CA ILE A 44 -10.66 0.45 -7.13
C ILE A 44 -11.28 0.79 -8.50
N GLY A 45 -10.59 1.59 -9.32
CA GLY A 45 -11.07 1.94 -10.65
C GLY A 45 -11.22 0.73 -11.57
N GLU A 46 -10.30 -0.24 -11.48
CA GLU A 46 -10.37 -1.49 -12.24
C GLU A 46 -11.49 -2.41 -11.73
N ALA A 47 -11.65 -2.54 -10.42
CA ALA A 47 -12.76 -3.28 -9.84
C ALA A 47 -14.12 -2.71 -10.27
N PHE A 48 -14.25 -1.37 -10.29
CA PHE A 48 -15.43 -0.71 -10.82
C PHE A 48 -15.68 -1.07 -12.29
N ARG A 49 -14.64 -1.05 -13.15
CA ARG A 49 -14.77 -1.43 -14.57
C ARG A 49 -15.21 -2.89 -14.72
N GLN A 50 -14.63 -3.81 -13.95
CA GLN A 50 -15.00 -5.23 -13.99
C GLN A 50 -16.50 -5.44 -13.68
N ILE A 51 -17.03 -4.73 -12.68
CA ILE A 51 -18.45 -4.80 -12.34
C ILE A 51 -19.31 -4.15 -13.42
N ARG A 52 -18.97 -2.92 -13.82
CA ARG A 52 -19.71 -2.16 -14.84
C ARG A 52 -19.81 -2.92 -16.16
N ASP A 53 -18.73 -3.58 -16.57
CA ASP A 53 -18.65 -4.30 -17.84
C ASP A 53 -19.25 -5.73 -17.74
N GLY A 54 -19.87 -6.09 -16.60
CA GLY A 54 -20.53 -7.38 -16.39
C GLY A 54 -19.59 -8.57 -16.20
N ARG A 55 -18.31 -8.33 -15.93
CA ARG A 55 -17.27 -9.38 -15.75
C ARG A 55 -17.20 -9.92 -14.33
N ALA A 56 -17.77 -9.20 -13.37
CA ALA A 56 -17.91 -9.61 -11.98
C ALA A 56 -19.19 -9.01 -11.39
N GLU A 57 -19.84 -9.73 -10.47
CA GLU A 57 -20.99 -9.20 -9.72
C GLU A 57 -20.51 -8.38 -8.50
N VAL A 58 -19.44 -8.84 -7.86
CA VAL A 58 -18.82 -8.21 -6.69
C VAL A 58 -17.31 -8.30 -6.80
N MET A 59 -16.61 -7.28 -6.30
CA MET A 59 -15.15 -7.20 -6.27
C MET A 59 -14.70 -6.66 -4.92
N VAL A 60 -13.67 -7.28 -4.33
CA VAL A 60 -12.92 -6.71 -3.20
C VAL A 60 -11.75 -5.91 -3.77
N ALA A 61 -11.64 -4.64 -3.40
CA ALA A 61 -10.59 -3.74 -3.91
C ALA A 61 -10.01 -2.87 -2.80
N GLY A 62 -8.73 -2.51 -2.94
CA GLY A 62 -8.01 -1.69 -1.98
C GLY A 62 -6.50 -1.72 -2.21
N GLY A 63 -5.73 -1.41 -1.18
CA GLY A 63 -4.28 -1.51 -1.18
C GLY A 63 -3.76 -1.64 0.25
N SER A 64 -2.56 -2.19 0.39
CA SER A 64 -1.85 -2.33 1.66
C SER A 64 -0.38 -2.03 1.45
N ASP A 65 0.26 -1.45 2.46
CA ASP A 65 1.70 -1.16 2.45
C ASP A 65 2.27 -1.36 3.88
N ALA A 66 3.58 -1.55 3.97
CA ALA A 66 4.34 -1.71 5.22
C ALA A 66 5.46 -0.65 5.29
N THR A 67 5.07 0.61 5.14
CA THR A 67 5.95 1.79 5.00
C THR A 67 6.89 2.00 6.19
N LEU A 68 6.49 1.55 7.38
CA LEU A 68 7.23 1.72 8.64
C LEU A 68 8.31 0.66 8.86
N ALA A 69 8.52 -0.26 7.93
CA ALA A 69 9.66 -1.16 7.97
C ALA A 69 10.97 -0.35 7.95
N TYR A 70 11.92 -0.69 8.82
CA TYR A 70 13.15 0.10 9.02
C TYR A 70 13.85 0.49 7.72
N ALA A 71 14.14 -0.49 6.84
CA ALA A 71 14.82 -0.23 5.58
C ALA A 71 14.02 0.71 4.66
N VAL A 72 12.68 0.63 4.68
CA VAL A 72 11.79 1.47 3.89
C VAL A 72 11.82 2.90 4.42
N VAL A 73 11.64 3.11 5.73
CA VAL A 73 11.71 4.44 6.36
C VAL A 73 13.06 5.12 6.05
N ARG A 74 14.18 4.39 6.21
CA ARG A 74 15.51 4.93 5.92
C ARG A 74 15.70 5.29 4.45
N ALA A 75 15.11 4.52 3.53
CA ALA A 75 15.13 4.84 2.11
C ALA A 75 14.35 6.14 1.80
N TRP A 76 13.17 6.32 2.40
CA TRP A 76 12.38 7.55 2.27
C TRP A 76 13.07 8.78 2.89
N GLU A 77 13.73 8.61 4.03
CA GLU A 77 14.54 9.65 4.67
C GLU A 77 15.71 10.09 3.78
N ALA A 78 16.38 9.14 3.11
CA ALA A 78 17.45 9.43 2.17
C ALA A 78 17.00 10.23 0.94
N LEU A 79 15.72 10.13 0.55
CA LEU A 79 15.11 10.97 -0.49
C LEU A 79 14.89 12.42 -0.04
N LYS A 80 15.02 12.72 1.26
CA LYS A 80 14.81 14.05 1.86
C LYS A 80 13.41 14.61 1.62
N VAL A 81 12.40 13.73 1.63
CA VAL A 81 10.98 14.10 1.46
C VAL A 81 10.17 14.01 2.75
N LEU A 82 10.72 13.42 3.80
CA LEU A 82 10.05 13.28 5.09
C LEU A 82 10.11 14.59 5.89
N ALA A 83 9.02 14.91 6.59
CA ALA A 83 9.00 16.01 7.54
C ALA A 83 9.97 15.71 8.70
N PRO A 84 10.87 16.65 9.06
CA PRO A 84 11.70 16.49 10.25
C PRO A 84 10.84 16.62 11.51
N GLY A 85 11.25 15.95 12.58
CA GLY A 85 10.56 16.04 13.86
C GLY A 85 11.07 15.04 14.89
N ASP A 86 10.53 15.18 16.09
CA ASP A 86 10.72 14.37 17.27
C ASP A 86 9.34 14.05 17.90
N GLU A 87 9.32 13.39 19.05
CA GLU A 87 8.07 13.01 19.72
C GLU A 87 7.16 14.20 20.03
N ALA A 88 7.71 15.37 20.33
CA ALA A 88 6.94 16.56 20.67
C ALA A 88 6.33 17.24 19.42
N SER A 89 7.05 17.21 18.30
CA SER A 89 6.64 17.87 17.05
C SER A 89 5.86 16.97 16.08
N ALA A 90 5.96 15.64 16.22
CA ALA A 90 5.33 14.66 15.33
C ALA A 90 3.81 14.84 15.13
N PRO A 91 2.99 15.10 16.17
CA PRO A 91 1.53 15.24 15.99
C PRO A 91 1.12 16.37 15.04
N GLY A 92 1.98 17.40 14.89
CA GLY A 92 1.75 18.53 14.02
C GLY A 92 2.56 18.51 12.72
N ALA A 93 3.32 17.45 12.43
CA ALA A 93 4.25 17.41 11.30
C ALA A 93 3.51 17.27 9.95
N CYS A 94 2.42 16.51 9.90
CA CYS A 94 1.59 16.39 8.70
C CYS A 94 0.68 17.61 8.57
N ARG A 95 1.09 18.58 7.75
CA ARG A 95 0.36 19.85 7.56
C ARG A 95 0.21 20.23 6.07
N PRO A 96 -0.64 19.54 5.31
CA PRO A 96 -0.86 19.83 3.89
C PRO A 96 -1.23 21.30 3.68
N PHE A 97 -0.66 21.92 2.65
CA PHE A 97 -0.90 23.32 2.24
C PHE A 97 -0.52 24.42 3.25
N HIS A 98 -0.04 24.07 4.45
CA HIS A 98 0.45 25.05 5.42
C HIS A 98 1.71 25.78 4.89
N PRO A 99 1.91 27.07 5.23
CA PRO A 99 3.12 27.81 4.86
C PRO A 99 4.40 27.10 5.33
N ASP A 100 4.43 26.68 6.60
CA ASP A 100 5.57 25.99 7.23
C ASP A 100 5.58 24.46 7.02
N ARG A 101 5.00 23.94 5.94
CA ARG A 101 5.08 22.50 5.65
C ARG A 101 6.52 22.10 5.30
N ALA A 102 7.01 21.01 5.86
CA ALA A 102 8.42 20.62 5.77
C ALA A 102 8.66 19.22 5.17
N GLY A 103 7.61 18.52 4.74
CA GLY A 103 7.70 17.18 4.14
C GLY A 103 6.44 16.35 4.41
N LEU A 104 6.47 15.08 4.01
CA LEU A 104 5.41 14.11 4.30
C LEU A 104 5.70 13.30 5.56
N VAL A 105 4.66 12.72 6.14
CA VAL A 105 4.76 11.74 7.24
C VAL A 105 4.33 10.39 6.69
N LEU A 106 5.13 9.34 6.90
CA LEU A 106 4.75 7.98 6.52
C LEU A 106 3.65 7.48 7.46
N GLY A 107 2.65 6.81 6.88
CA GLY A 107 1.54 6.17 7.60
C GLY A 107 1.36 4.73 7.19
#